data_AF-A0A9E2ZA55-F1
#
_entry.id   AF-A0A9E2ZA55-F1
#
_cell.length_a   1.000
_cell.length_b   1.000
_cell.length_c   1.000
_cell.angle_alpha   90.00
_cell.angle_beta   90.00
_cell.angle_gamma   90.00
#
_symmetry.space_group_name_H-M   'P 1'
#
loop_
_entity.id
_entity.type
_entity.pdbx_description
1 polymer ?
#
loop_
_entity_poly.entity_id
_entity_poly.type
_entity_poly.pdbx_seq_one_letter_code
_entity_poly.pdbx_strand_id
1 'polypeptide(L)'
;MTMIVLDQQRADAVRSLCELLVPGSARVGPEVYIDALLARMPEPERAAVLAAVDTLAPCVDGGAEALGEHQLTPDFALVRALACEAFYSDFVAPGAAGPGAWDEIDFKPPLAARLDKDWSYLGVSR
;
A
#
# COMPACT_ATOMS: atom_id res chain seq x y z
N MET A 1 10.73 -11.10 10.46
CA MET A 1 11.70 -10.28 9.69
C MET A 1 11.94 -9.00 10.44
N THR A 2 13.18 -8.51 10.50
CA THR A 2 13.48 -7.21 11.11
C THR A 2 13.24 -6.12 10.08
N MET A 3 12.47 -5.09 10.44
CA MET A 3 12.24 -3.92 9.60
C MET A 3 13.51 -3.05 9.48
N ILE A 4 13.68 -2.38 8.36
CA ILE A 4 14.83 -1.53 8.03
C ILE A 4 14.60 -0.10 8.49
N VAL A 5 13.40 0.44 8.24
CA VAL A 5 13.01 1.84 8.48
C VAL A 5 11.90 1.92 9.51
N LEU A 6 10.87 1.09 9.39
CA LEU A 6 9.73 1.12 10.29
C LEU A 6 10.11 0.53 11.66
N ASP A 7 9.76 1.22 12.73
CA ASP A 7 9.67 0.58 14.04
C ASP A 7 8.42 -0.31 14.12
N GLN A 8 8.30 -1.11 15.18
CA GLN A 8 7.19 -2.05 15.32
C GLN A 8 5.83 -1.34 15.35
N GLN A 9 5.73 -0.20 16.02
CA GLN A 9 4.48 0.55 16.13
C GLN A 9 4.02 1.05 14.76
N ARG A 10 4.94 1.62 13.97
CA ARG A 10 4.63 2.07 12.61
C ARG A 10 4.35 0.91 11.67
N ALA A 11 5.05 -0.22 11.81
CA ALA A 11 4.77 -1.41 11.02
C ALA A 11 3.34 -1.92 11.26
N ASP A 12 2.89 -1.95 12.52
CA ASP A 12 1.53 -2.36 12.89
C ASP A 12 0.48 -1.36 12.38
N ALA A 13 0.78 -0.06 12.45
CA ALA A 13 -0.07 0.99 11.90
C ALA A 13 -0.18 0.87 10.36
N VAL A 14 0.94 0.71 9.65
CA VAL A 14 0.96 0.52 8.18
C VAL A 14 0.15 -0.71 7.80
N ARG A 15 0.36 -1.86 8.46
CA ARG A 15 -0.41 -3.08 8.21
C ARG A 15 -1.92 -2.84 8.35
N SER A 16 -2.32 -2.13 9.40
CA SER A 16 -3.73 -1.87 9.69
C SER A 16 -4.34 -0.83 8.73
N LEU A 17 -3.61 0.23 8.40
CA LEU A 17 -4.03 1.22 7.40
C LEU A 17 -4.18 0.59 6.02
N CYS A 18 -3.25 -0.29 5.62
CA CYS A 18 -3.39 -1.05 4.38
C CYS A 18 -4.66 -1.90 4.37
N GLU A 19 -4.98 -2.60 5.46
CA GLU A 19 -6.22 -3.38 5.56
C GLU A 19 -7.48 -2.50 5.48
N LEU A 20 -7.46 -1.29 6.06
CA LEU A 20 -8.58 -0.35 5.96
C LEU A 20 -8.76 0.22 4.54
N LEU A 21 -7.65 0.48 3.84
CA LEU A 21 -7.64 1.10 2.50
C LEU A 21 -7.87 0.06 1.39
N VAL A 22 -7.31 -1.13 1.56
CA VAL A 22 -7.38 -2.26 0.64
C VAL A 22 -7.70 -3.51 1.47
N PRO A 23 -9.00 -3.79 1.69
CA PRO A 23 -9.44 -4.93 2.50
C PRO A 23 -8.84 -6.26 2.02
N GLY A 24 -8.37 -7.07 2.96
CA GLY A 24 -7.68 -8.32 2.72
C GLY A 24 -6.18 -8.19 2.46
N SER A 25 -5.61 -6.99 2.35
CA SER A 25 -4.18 -6.81 2.09
C SER A 25 -3.28 -7.22 3.26
N ALA A 26 -3.73 -7.17 4.51
CA ALA A 26 -2.88 -7.53 5.66
C ALA A 26 -2.40 -8.99 5.64
N ARG A 27 -3.03 -9.88 4.85
CA ARG A 27 -2.62 -11.28 4.72
C ARG A 27 -1.34 -11.48 3.92
N VAL A 28 -0.91 -10.49 3.14
CA VAL A 28 0.31 -10.55 2.32
C VAL A 28 1.52 -9.83 2.94
N GLY A 29 1.34 -9.21 4.11
CA GLY A 29 2.39 -8.45 4.81
C GLY A 29 2.82 -7.18 4.08
N PRO A 30 1.90 -6.24 3.76
CA PRO A 30 2.19 -5.05 2.98
C PRO A 30 3.24 -4.13 3.65
N GLU A 31 3.32 -4.13 4.98
CA GLU A 31 4.31 -3.38 5.75
C GLU A 31 5.75 -3.78 5.40
N VAL A 32 5.99 -5.04 4.99
CA VAL A 32 7.31 -5.51 4.56
C VAL A 32 7.70 -4.91 3.21
N TYR A 33 6.76 -4.83 2.27
CA TYR A 33 6.98 -4.17 0.97
C TYR A 33 7.27 -2.69 1.16
N ILE A 34 6.43 -2.02 1.97
CA ILE A 34 6.53 -0.58 2.20
C ILE A 34 7.84 -0.25 2.92
N ASP A 35 8.26 -1.03 3.92
CA ASP A 35 9.56 -0.85 4.59
C ASP A 35 10.73 -0.93 3.60
N ALA A 36 10.72 -1.92 2.70
CA ALA A 36 11.74 -2.07 1.65
C ALA A 36 11.72 -0.91 0.63
N LEU A 37 10.54 -0.37 0.32
CA LEU A 37 10.38 0.80 -0.55
C LEU A 37 10.93 2.06 0.14
N LEU A 38 10.55 2.29 1.41
CA LEU A 38 11.04 3.40 2.23
C LEU A 38 12.57 3.39 2.36
N ALA A 39 13.18 2.21 2.50
CA ALA A 39 14.64 2.08 2.57
C ALA A 39 15.37 2.60 1.32
N ARG A 40 14.67 2.70 0.19
CA ARG A 40 15.20 3.16 -1.11
C ARG A 40 14.78 4.58 -1.48
N MET A 41 13.87 5.19 -0.72
CA MET A 41 13.41 6.56 -0.98
C MET A 41 14.45 7.60 -0.57
N PRO A 42 14.55 8.73 -1.30
CA PRO A 42 15.26 9.91 -0.82
C PRO A 42 14.72 10.39 0.53
N GLU A 43 15.58 10.93 1.38
CA GLU A 43 15.22 11.29 2.75
C GLU A 43 14.00 12.24 2.87
N PRO A 44 13.86 13.30 2.05
CA PRO A 44 12.68 14.17 2.13
C PRO A 44 11.37 13.44 1.84
N GLU A 45 11.38 12.51 0.88
CA GLU A 45 10.20 11.71 0.50
C GLU A 45 9.88 10.69 1.58
N ARG A 46 10.90 9.99 2.10
CA ARG A 46 10.75 9.05 3.21
C ARG A 46 10.14 9.73 4.44
N ALA A 47 10.65 10.90 4.81
CA ALA A 47 10.14 11.66 5.95
C ALA A 47 8.68 12.08 5.76
N ALA A 48 8.29 12.47 4.54
CA ALA A 48 6.90 12.80 4.22
C ALA A 48 5.96 11.59 4.35
N VAL A 49 6.39 10.41 3.89
CA VAL A 49 5.60 9.18 4.06
C VAL A 49 5.44 8.82 5.53
N LEU A 50 6.53 8.87 6.32
CA LEU A 50 6.47 8.57 7.75
C LEU A 50 5.54 9.54 8.49
N ALA A 51 5.60 10.83 8.16
CA ALA A 51 4.69 11.83 8.72
C ALA A 51 3.22 11.54 8.37
N ALA A 52 2.93 11.16 7.11
CA ALA A 52 1.57 10.80 6.70
C ALA A 52 1.05 9.55 7.42
N VAL A 53 1.91 8.53 7.64
CA VAL A 53 1.56 7.36 8.46
C VAL A 53 1.27 7.79 9.90
N ASP A 54 2.11 8.64 10.50
CA ASP A 54 1.91 9.13 11.87
C ASP A 54 0.62 9.96 11.99
N THR A 55 0.27 10.77 10.97
CA THR A 55 -1.01 11.52 10.92
C THR A 55 -2.22 10.60 10.94
N LEU A 56 -2.17 9.48 10.19
CA LEU A 56 -3.33 8.59 10.01
C LEU A 56 -3.38 7.42 11.01
N ALA A 57 -2.28 7.09 11.68
CA ALA A 57 -2.21 6.01 12.66
C ALA A 57 -3.32 6.09 13.73
N PRO A 58 -3.72 7.26 14.27
CA PRO A 58 -4.83 7.35 15.22
C PRO A 58 -6.19 6.89 14.66
N CYS A 59 -6.37 6.89 13.33
CA CYS A 59 -7.61 6.44 12.69
C CYS A 59 -7.78 4.91 12.76
N VAL A 60 -6.71 4.14 13.03
CA VAL A 60 -6.76 2.67 13.02
C VAL A 60 -7.83 2.14 13.98
N ASP A 61 -7.91 2.66 15.20
CA ASP A 61 -8.89 2.23 16.20
C ASP A 61 -10.32 2.62 15.85
N GLY A 62 -10.49 3.73 15.12
CA GLY A 62 -11.78 4.22 14.62
C GLY A 62 -12.21 3.59 13.29
N GLY A 63 -11.36 2.77 12.68
CA GLY A 63 -11.63 2.06 11.44
C GLY A 63 -11.90 2.97 10.23
N ALA A 64 -12.68 2.43 9.28
CA ALA A 64 -12.91 3.08 7.98
C ALA A 64 -13.65 4.42 8.09
N GLU A 65 -14.50 4.60 9.10
CA GLU A 65 -15.22 5.87 9.33
C GLU A 65 -14.24 6.98 9.73
N ALA A 66 -13.41 6.74 10.75
CA ALA A 66 -12.41 7.71 11.19
C ALA A 66 -11.38 8.02 10.09
N LEU A 67 -10.98 7.01 9.31
CA LEU A 67 -10.08 7.20 8.18
C LEU A 67 -10.75 7.99 7.04
N GLY A 68 -12.06 7.83 6.87
CA GLY A 68 -12.87 8.51 5.84
C GLY A 68 -12.89 10.04 5.98
N GLU A 69 -12.77 10.57 7.20
CA GLU A 69 -12.64 12.01 7.46
C GLU A 69 -11.40 12.62 6.81
N HIS A 70 -10.38 11.80 6.53
CA HIS A 70 -9.13 12.23 5.90
C HIS A 70 -9.12 12.05 4.37
N GLN A 71 -10.20 11.55 3.74
CA GLN A 71 -10.17 11.09 2.33
C GLN A 71 -9.72 12.14 1.29
N LEU A 72 -9.87 13.43 1.61
CA LEU A 72 -9.48 14.55 0.74
C LEU A 72 -8.11 15.16 1.10
N THR A 73 -7.38 14.55 2.03
CA THR A 73 -6.07 15.04 2.46
C THR A 73 -4.93 14.45 1.62
N PRO A 74 -3.80 15.17 1.47
CA PRO A 74 -2.61 14.64 0.82
C PRO A 74 -2.07 13.38 1.52
N ASP A 75 -2.09 13.33 2.84
CA ASP A 75 -1.60 12.20 3.63
C ASP A 75 -2.40 10.92 3.33
N PHE A 76 -3.74 11.02 3.27
CA PHE A 76 -4.58 9.91 2.85
C PHE A 76 -4.28 9.46 1.43
N ALA A 77 -4.14 10.41 0.49
CA ALA A 77 -3.84 10.08 -0.90
C ALA A 77 -2.50 9.33 -1.04
N LEU A 78 -1.49 9.75 -0.28
CA LEU A 78 -0.16 9.13 -0.24
C LEU A 78 -0.21 7.71 0.33
N VAL A 79 -0.80 7.53 1.52
CA VAL A 79 -0.88 6.20 2.16
C VAL A 79 -1.78 5.25 1.36
N ARG A 80 -2.86 5.75 0.74
CA ARG A 80 -3.69 4.96 -0.18
C ARG A 80 -2.91 4.49 -1.40
N ALA A 81 -2.08 5.35 -2.00
CA ALA A 81 -1.26 4.94 -3.14
C ALA A 81 -0.31 3.80 -2.75
N LEU A 82 0.35 3.90 -1.59
CA LEU A 82 1.24 2.86 -1.08
C LEU A 82 0.50 1.55 -0.76
N ALA A 83 -0.69 1.63 -0.15
CA ALA A 83 -1.50 0.45 0.13
C ALA A 83 -1.92 -0.28 -1.16
N CYS A 84 -2.37 0.47 -2.16
CA CYS A 84 -2.68 -0.07 -3.49
C CYS A 84 -1.45 -0.70 -4.15
N GLU A 85 -0.30 -0.02 -4.12
CA GLU A 85 0.93 -0.54 -4.71
C GLU A 85 1.40 -1.83 -4.02
N ALA A 86 1.46 -1.83 -2.68
CA ALA A 86 1.92 -2.98 -1.91
C ALA A 86 1.07 -4.23 -2.18
N PHE A 87 -0.24 -4.07 -2.38
CA PHE A 87 -1.12 -5.20 -2.69
C PHE A 87 -1.13 -5.59 -4.17
N TYR A 88 -1.41 -4.64 -5.07
CA TYR A 88 -1.58 -4.93 -6.51
C TYR A 88 -0.26 -5.16 -7.27
N SER A 89 0.89 -4.94 -6.64
CA SER A 89 2.19 -5.41 -7.14
C SER A 89 2.33 -6.94 -7.14
N ASP A 90 1.37 -7.65 -6.52
CA ASP A 90 1.39 -9.10 -6.29
C ASP A 90 2.49 -9.59 -5.34
N PHE A 91 3.06 -8.66 -4.56
CA PHE A 91 4.01 -9.03 -3.52
C PHE A 91 3.32 -9.84 -2.41
N VAL A 92 3.97 -10.94 -2.01
CA VAL A 92 3.61 -11.73 -0.83
C VAL A 92 4.85 -11.86 0.04
N ALA A 93 4.80 -11.33 1.27
CA ALA A 93 5.92 -11.40 2.19
C ALA A 93 6.29 -12.87 2.51
N PRO A 94 7.58 -13.19 2.72
CA PRO A 94 7.98 -14.54 3.12
C PRO A 94 7.24 -15.01 4.39
N GLY A 95 6.54 -16.14 4.28
CA GLY A 95 5.75 -16.72 5.38
C GLY A 95 4.35 -16.12 5.57
N ALA A 96 3.94 -15.16 4.73
CA ALA A 96 2.59 -14.64 4.71
C ALA A 96 1.60 -15.69 4.13
N ALA A 97 0.33 -15.58 4.50
CA ALA A 97 -0.68 -16.56 4.14
C ALA A 97 -1.02 -16.55 2.63
N GLY A 98 -0.87 -15.39 1.97
CA GLY A 98 -1.39 -15.20 0.62
C GLY A 98 -2.93 -15.40 0.57
N PRO A 99 -3.51 -15.64 -0.61
CA PRO A 99 -2.91 -15.50 -1.95
C PRO A 99 -2.55 -14.04 -2.25
N GLY A 100 -1.71 -13.83 -3.27
CA GLY A 100 -1.44 -12.50 -3.83
C GLY A 100 -2.68 -11.87 -4.49
N ALA A 101 -2.61 -10.59 -4.82
CA ALA A 101 -3.73 -9.88 -5.44
C ALA A 101 -4.08 -10.45 -6.82
N TRP A 102 -3.09 -10.89 -7.60
CA TRP A 102 -3.34 -11.42 -8.94
C TRP A 102 -4.03 -12.76 -8.89
N ASP A 103 -3.65 -13.61 -7.95
CA ASP A 103 -4.33 -14.88 -7.70
C ASP A 103 -5.78 -14.67 -7.25
N GLU A 104 -6.05 -13.66 -6.40
CA GLU A 104 -7.40 -13.35 -5.92
C GLU A 104 -8.33 -12.89 -7.06
N ILE A 105 -7.84 -12.05 -7.97
CA ILE A 105 -8.64 -11.50 -9.07
C ILE A 105 -8.53 -12.33 -10.37
N ASP A 106 -7.90 -13.50 -10.31
CA ASP A 106 -7.60 -14.37 -11.46
C ASP A 106 -6.86 -13.64 -12.61
N PHE A 107 -5.96 -12.71 -12.25
CA PHE A 107 -5.12 -11.97 -13.19
C PHE A 107 -3.95 -12.84 -13.67
N LYS A 108 -4.27 -13.85 -14.48
CA LYS A 108 -3.29 -14.79 -15.03
C LYS A 108 -2.93 -14.43 -16.48
N PRO A 109 -1.66 -14.64 -16.90
CA PRO A 109 -1.33 -14.70 -18.31
C PRO A 109 -2.23 -15.73 -19.04
N PRO A 110 -2.70 -15.45 -20.26
CA PRO A 110 -2.28 -14.38 -21.17
C PRO A 110 -3.06 -13.06 -21.04
N LEU A 111 -4.06 -12.93 -20.16
CA LEU A 111 -4.93 -11.74 -20.11
C LEU A 111 -4.17 -10.46 -19.71
N ALA A 112 -3.26 -10.57 -18.74
CA ALA A 112 -2.37 -9.47 -18.33
C ALA A 112 -1.52 -8.90 -19.47
N ALA A 113 -1.08 -9.75 -20.39
CA ALA A 113 -0.26 -9.38 -21.56
C ALA A 113 -1.09 -8.89 -22.75
N ARG A 114 -2.42 -9.05 -22.71
CA ARG A 114 -3.35 -8.66 -23.78
C ARG A 114 -4.03 -7.31 -23.54
N LEU A 115 -3.79 -6.68 -22.38
CA LEU A 115 -4.22 -5.31 -22.12
C LEU A 115 -3.53 -4.37 -23.10
N ASP A 116 -4.31 -3.77 -24.00
CA ASP A 116 -3.85 -2.60 -24.73
C ASP A 116 -3.83 -1.42 -23.76
N LYS A 117 -2.66 -1.19 -23.16
CA LYS A 117 -2.42 -0.09 -22.23
C LYS A 117 -2.40 1.21 -23.02
N ASP A 118 -3.59 1.69 -23.36
CA ASP A 118 -3.82 3.01 -23.92
C ASP A 118 -4.25 3.97 -22.80
N TRP A 119 -3.47 5.03 -22.64
CA TRP A 119 -3.73 6.11 -21.69
C TRP A 119 -4.10 7.41 -22.41
N SER A 120 -4.44 7.34 -23.71
CA SER A 120 -4.78 8.48 -24.55
C SER A 120 -5.91 9.34 -23.99
N TYR A 121 -6.88 8.73 -23.30
CA TYR A 121 -7.98 9.45 -22.64
C TYR A 121 -7.52 10.37 -21.49
N LEU A 122 -6.31 10.14 -20.95
CA LEU A 122 -5.65 11.02 -19.97
C LEU A 122 -4.75 12.08 -20.64
N GLY A 123 -4.71 12.13 -21.98
CA GLY A 123 -3.82 13.02 -22.74
C GLY A 123 -2.36 12.56 -22.76
N VAL A 124 -2.05 11.34 -22.33
CA VAL A 124 -0.71 10.76 -22.34
C VAL A 124 -0.63 9.75 -23.49
N SER A 125 0.01 10.16 -24.58
CA SER A 125 0.37 9.24 -25.67
C SER A 125 1.70 8.54 -25.37
N ARG A 126 1.86 7.31 -25.89
CA ARG A 126 3.10 6.51 -25.79
C ARG A 126 4.31 7.22 -26.37
#